data_AF-A0A9X2FFR5-F1
#
_entry.id   AF-A0A9X2FFR5-F1
#
_cell.length_a   1.000
_cell.length_b   1.000
_cell.length_c   1.000
_cell.angle_alpha   90.00
_cell.angle_beta   90.00
_cell.angle_gamma   90.00
#
_symmetry.space_group_name_H-M   'P 1'
#
loop_
_entity.id
_entity.type
_entity.pdbx_description
1 polymer ?
#
loop_
_entity_poly.entity_id
_entity_poly.type
_entity_poly.pdbx_seq_one_letter_code
_entity_poly.pdbx_strand_id
1 'polypeptide(L)'
;MNKNEILKAAQQSKDDKGKWNHILTNQSIMSGFYSLGLLFILIIRLLLIFLVLLDGLGIEILEVINKRSIISILMSSLLIVAVAYTAWTIAIEK
;
A
#
# COMPACT_ATOMS: atom_id res chain seq x y z
N MET A 1 39.00 -7.49 -4.16
CA MET A 1 37.79 -6.83 -4.68
C MET A 1 38.08 -6.41 -6.11
N ASN A 2 37.33 -6.94 -7.08
CA ASN A 2 37.70 -6.86 -8.49
C ASN A 2 37.30 -5.48 -9.07
N LYS A 3 38.18 -4.83 -9.84
CA LYS A 3 37.95 -3.49 -10.41
C LYS A 3 36.67 -3.43 -11.26
N ASN A 4 36.30 -4.54 -11.90
CA ASN A 4 35.06 -4.69 -12.66
C ASN A 4 33.79 -4.72 -11.78
N GLU A 5 33.87 -5.26 -10.56
CA GLU A 5 32.73 -5.27 -9.63
C GLU A 5 32.44 -3.87 -9.11
N ILE A 6 33.50 -3.09 -8.85
CA ILE A 6 33.39 -1.69 -8.41
C ILE A 6 32.77 -0.82 -9.52
N LEU A 7 33.18 -1.02 -10.78
CA LEU A 7 32.61 -0.31 -11.92
C LEU A 7 31.14 -0.67 -12.17
N LYS A 8 30.78 -1.96 -12.08
CA LYS A 8 29.38 -2.40 -12.17
C LYS A 8 28.52 -1.80 -11.06
N ALA A 9 28.98 -1.83 -9.81
CA ALA A 9 28.25 -1.25 -8.69
C ALA A 9 28.07 0.28 -8.84
N ALA A 10 29.09 0.98 -9.35
CA ALA A 10 29.00 2.42 -9.61
C ALA A 10 27.98 2.76 -10.71
N GLN A 11 27.95 1.97 -11.80
CA GLN A 11 26.95 2.11 -12.86
C GLN A 11 25.53 1.84 -12.36
N GLN A 12 25.36 0.75 -11.59
CA GLN A 12 24.08 0.37 -11.02
C GLN A 12 23.54 1.45 -10.07
N SER A 13 24.40 2.05 -9.25
CA SER A 13 24.00 3.19 -8.39
C SER A 13 23.57 4.45 -9.15
N LYS A 14 24.14 4.66 -10.35
CA LYS A 14 23.80 5.78 -11.23
C LYS A 14 22.45 5.55 -11.91
N ASP A 15 22.23 4.33 -12.38
CA ASP A 15 20.96 3.92 -12.99
C ASP A 15 19.82 3.93 -11.96
N ASP A 16 20.07 3.45 -10.73
CA ASP A 16 19.09 3.51 -9.64
C ASP A 16 18.71 4.95 -9.31
N LYS A 17 19.69 5.89 -9.23
CA LYS A 17 19.40 7.32 -9.04
C LYS A 17 18.55 7.90 -10.17
N GLY A 18 18.82 7.51 -11.42
CA GLY A 18 18.02 7.93 -12.58
C GLY A 18 16.58 7.40 -12.50
N LYS A 19 16.41 6.14 -12.11
CA LYS A 19 15.11 5.49 -11.93
C LYS A 19 14.28 6.14 -10.82
N TRP A 20 14.89 6.41 -9.66
CA TRP A 20 14.22 7.12 -8.57
C TRP A 20 13.82 8.55 -8.96
N ASN A 21 14.67 9.26 -9.70
CA ASN A 21 14.36 10.60 -10.16
C ASN A 21 13.20 10.61 -11.16
N HIS A 22 13.13 9.61 -12.05
CA HIS A 22 12.00 9.41 -12.96
C HIS A 22 10.70 9.10 -12.20
N ILE A 23 10.75 8.27 -11.16
CA ILE A 23 9.59 7.99 -10.29
C ILE A 23 9.10 9.26 -9.59
N LEU A 24 10.01 10.08 -9.05
CA LEU A 24 9.65 11.32 -8.34
C LEU A 24 9.07 12.40 -9.26
N THR A 25 9.59 12.52 -10.48
CA THR A 25 9.16 13.55 -11.43
C THR A 25 7.94 13.13 -12.26
N ASN A 26 7.62 11.83 -12.30
CA ASN A 26 6.47 11.35 -13.05
C ASN A 26 5.17 11.59 -12.27
N GLN A 27 4.47 12.64 -12.70
CA GLN A 27 3.21 13.12 -12.14
C GLN A 27 2.12 12.02 -12.10
N SER A 28 2.14 11.09 -13.06
CA SER A 28 1.22 9.96 -13.09
C SER A 28 1.46 9.00 -11.92
N ILE A 29 2.72 8.71 -11.60
CA ILE A 29 3.10 7.84 -10.50
C ILE A 29 2.73 8.51 -9.17
N MET A 30 3.07 9.78 -9.01
CA MET A 30 2.71 10.59 -7.85
C MET A 30 1.19 10.61 -7.62
N SER A 31 0.40 10.79 -8.69
CA SER A 31 -1.07 10.76 -8.62
C SER A 31 -1.63 9.39 -8.20
N GLY A 32 -0.99 8.30 -8.65
CA GLY A 32 -1.31 6.93 -8.23
C GLY A 32 -1.07 6.70 -6.73
N PHE A 33 0.00 7.25 -6.17
CA PHE A 33 0.24 7.21 -4.72
C PHE A 33 -0.81 7.99 -3.93
N TYR A 34 -1.17 9.19 -4.40
CA TYR A 34 -2.20 9.99 -3.74
C TYR A 34 -3.57 9.32 -3.78
N SER A 35 -3.96 8.72 -4.92
CA SER A 35 -5.25 8.01 -5.04
C SER A 35 -5.30 6.76 -4.16
N LEU A 36 -4.20 6.01 -4.06
CA LEU A 36 -4.09 4.87 -3.14
C LEU A 36 -4.19 5.28 -1.67
N GLY A 37 -3.48 6.34 -1.28
CA GLY A 37 -3.56 6.89 0.08
C GLY A 37 -4.96 7.35 0.42
N LEU A 38 -5.65 7.98 -0.54
CA LEU A 38 -7.02 8.44 -0.37
C LEU A 38 -8.01 7.27 -0.25
N LEU A 39 -7.85 6.22 -1.06
CA LEU A 39 -8.61 4.97 -0.92
C LEU A 39 -8.41 4.32 0.46
N PHE A 40 -7.17 4.29 0.95
CA PHE A 40 -6.86 3.75 2.27
C PHE A 40 -7.57 4.52 3.40
N ILE A 41 -7.53 5.86 3.35
CA ILE A 41 -8.23 6.73 4.31
C ILE A 41 -9.74 6.51 4.25
N LEU A 42 -10.31 6.37 3.04
CA LEU A 42 -11.73 6.08 2.85
C LEU A 42 -12.13 4.74 3.48
N ILE A 43 -11.32 3.69 3.30
CA ILE A 43 -11.57 2.37 3.91
C ILE A 43 -11.58 2.47 5.43
N ILE A 44 -10.59 3.15 6.04
CA ILE A 44 -10.54 3.34 7.50
C ILE A 44 -11.77 4.10 8.00
N ARG A 45 -12.17 5.17 7.32
CA ARG A 45 -13.36 5.93 7.69
C ARG A 45 -14.63 5.11 7.59
N LEU A 46 -14.78 4.33 6.52
CA LEU A 46 -15.93 3.44 6.35
C LEU A 46 -16.01 2.43 7.50
N LEU A 47 -14.86 1.89 7.90
CA LEU A 47 -14.76 0.94 8.99
C LEU A 47 -15.12 1.55 10.34
N LEU A 48 -14.68 2.79 10.61
CA LEU A 48 -15.05 3.53 11.81
C LEU A 48 -16.55 3.79 11.88
N ILE A 49 -17.16 4.21 10.77
CA ILE A 49 -18.61 4.42 10.67
C ILE A 49 -19.35 3.10 10.94
N PHE A 50 -18.85 2.00 10.39
CA PHE A 50 -19.42 0.66 10.62
C PHE A 50 -19.33 0.25 12.09
N LEU A 51 -18.22 0.53 12.79
CA LEU A 51 -18.11 0.29 14.23
C LEU A 51 -19.12 1.11 15.03
N VAL A 52 -19.28 2.40 14.72
CA VAL A 52 -20.25 3.27 15.41
C VAL A 52 -21.68 2.80 15.17
N LEU A 53 -22.00 2.31 13.97
CA LEU A 53 -23.30 1.72 13.66
C LEU A 53 -23.56 0.44 14.47
N LEU A 54 -22.56 -0.44 14.59
CA LEU A 54 -22.65 -1.66 15.40
C LEU A 54 -22.89 -1.34 16.88
N ASP A 55 -22.17 -0.35 17.41
CA ASP A 55 -22.33 0.14 18.78
C ASP A 55 -23.73 0.73 19.01
N GLY A 56 -24.22 1.54 18.07
CA GLY A 56 -25.57 2.13 18.10
C GLY A 56 -26.71 1.11 17.96
N LEU A 57 -26.42 -0.08 17.42
CA LEU A 57 -27.36 -1.21 17.34
C LEU A 57 -27.37 -2.06 18.62
N GLY A 58 -26.60 -1.69 19.66
CA GLY A 58 -26.49 -2.44 20.91
C GLY A 58 -25.77 -3.77 20.76
N ILE A 59 -25.01 -3.93 19.67
CA ILE A 59 -24.22 -5.13 19.42
C ILE A 59 -22.88 -4.93 20.13
N GLU A 60 -22.57 -5.79 21.10
CA GLU A 60 -21.30 -5.72 21.83
C GLU A 60 -20.11 -5.81 20.87
N ILE A 61 -19.36 -4.71 20.75
CA ILE A 61 -18.15 -4.61 19.94
C ILE A 61 -17.16 -5.74 20.31
N LEU A 62 -17.15 -6.15 21.58
CA LEU A 62 -16.31 -7.24 22.09
C LEU A 62 -16.64 -8.59 21.42
N GLU A 63 -17.92 -8.90 21.24
CA GLU A 63 -18.38 -10.15 20.63
C GLU A 63 -18.17 -10.14 19.10
N VAL A 64 -18.26 -8.96 18.50
CA VAL A 64 -18.05 -8.70 17.07
C VAL A 64 -16.57 -8.76 16.70
N ILE A 65 -15.67 -8.17 17.50
CA ILE A 65 -14.20 -8.25 17.30
C ILE A 65 -13.67 -9.66 17.58
N ASN A 66 -14.23 -10.37 18.56
CA ASN A 66 -13.84 -11.74 18.88
C ASN A 66 -14.23 -12.74 17.76
N LYS A 67 -15.18 -12.38 16.90
CA LYS A 67 -15.39 -13.11 15.64
C LYS A 67 -14.19 -12.89 14.74
N ARG A 68 -13.33 -13.91 14.68
CA ARG A 68 -12.21 -14.11 13.74
C ARG A 68 -12.49 -13.62 12.31
N SER A 69 -13.77 -13.65 11.90
CA SER A 69 -14.28 -13.10 10.64
C SER A 69 -13.90 -11.64 10.39
N ILE A 70 -14.05 -10.72 11.35
CA ILE A 70 -13.82 -9.29 11.10
C ILE A 70 -12.34 -8.97 10.97
N ILE A 71 -11.51 -9.55 11.83
CA ILE A 71 -10.06 -9.46 11.70
C ILE A 71 -9.62 -10.06 10.35
N SER A 72 -10.22 -11.18 9.94
CA SER A 72 -9.94 -11.81 8.64
C SER A 72 -10.36 -10.93 7.45
N ILE A 73 -11.48 -10.21 7.55
CA ILE A 73 -11.93 -9.24 6.54
C ILE A 73 -10.95 -8.07 6.46
N LEU A 74 -10.53 -7.54 7.61
CA LEU A 74 -9.59 -6.42 7.67
C LEU A 74 -8.23 -6.78 7.07
N MET A 75 -7.71 -7.96 7.45
CA MET A 75 -6.45 -8.49 6.94
C MET A 75 -6.54 -8.83 5.44
N SER A 76 -7.67 -9.37 4.96
CA SER A 76 -7.87 -9.58 3.51
C SER A 76 -7.91 -8.26 2.74
N SER A 77 -8.55 -7.24 3.30
CA SER A 77 -8.62 -5.92 2.69
C SER A 77 -7.22 -5.30 2.54
N LEU A 78 -6.42 -5.36 3.61
CA LEU A 78 -5.02 -4.94 3.60
C LEU A 78 -4.18 -5.73 2.58
N LEU A 79 -4.41 -7.05 2.49
CA LEU A 79 -3.72 -7.92 1.54
C LEU A 79 -4.04 -7.52 0.09
N ILE A 80 -5.31 -7.25 -0.23
CA ILE A 80 -5.73 -6.82 -1.56
C ILE A 80 -5.06 -5.49 -1.95
N VAL A 81 -5.03 -4.52 -1.02
CA VAL A 81 -4.36 -3.23 -1.24
C VAL A 81 -2.86 -3.44 -1.46
N ALA A 82 -2.21 -4.30 -0.68
CA ALA A 82 -0.79 -4.61 -0.83
C ALA A 82 -0.48 -5.30 -2.17
N VAL A 83 -1.31 -6.27 -2.60
CA VAL A 83 -1.15 -6.96 -3.88
C VAL A 83 -1.36 -6.00 -5.06
N ALA A 84 -2.42 -5.19 -5.01
CA ALA A 84 -2.69 -4.19 -6.05
C ALA A 84 -1.55 -3.17 -6.15
N TYR A 85 -1.03 -2.71 -5.01
CA TYR A 85 0.12 -1.81 -4.96
C TYR A 85 1.37 -2.45 -5.59
N THR A 86 1.68 -3.69 -5.21
CA THR A 86 2.86 -4.41 -5.71
C THR A 86 2.75 -4.69 -7.22
N ALA A 87 1.56 -5.07 -7.70
CA ALA A 87 1.31 -5.28 -9.12
C ALA A 87 1.44 -3.97 -9.93
N TRP A 88 0.97 -2.86 -9.37
CA TRP A 88 1.06 -1.53 -9.98
C TRP A 88 2.51 -1.03 -10.07
N THR A 89 3.31 -1.19 -9.00
CA THR A 89 4.75 -0.86 -9.06
C THR A 89 5.50 -1.71 -10.07
N ILE A 90 5.23 -3.02 -10.15
CA ILE A 90 5.84 -3.89 -11.16
C ILE A 90 5.43 -3.46 -12.59
N ALA A 91 4.18 -3.07 -12.80
CA ALA A 91 3.69 -2.63 -14.11
C ALA A 91 4.33 -1.31 -14.57
N ILE A 92 4.65 -0.40 -13.63
CA ILE A 92 5.38 0.85 -13.91
C ILE A 92 6.88 0.62 -14.13
N GLU A 93 7.44 -0.45 -13.56
CA GLU A 93 8.85 -0.82 -13.72
C GLU A 93 9.16 -1.56 -15.04
N LYS A 94 8.14 -1.95 -15.82
CA LYS A 94 8.25 -2.53 -17.17
C LYS A 94 8.07 -1.47 -18.25
#